data_AF-A0A2T2R0H6-F1
#
_entry.id   AF-A0A2T2R0H6-F1
#
_cell.length_a   1.000
_cell.length_b   1.000
_cell.length_c   1.000
_cell.angle_alpha   90.00
_cell.angle_beta   90.00
_cell.angle_gamma   90.00
#
_symmetry.space_group_name_H-M   'P 1'
#
loop_
_entity.id
_entity.type
_entity.pdbx_description
1 polymer ?
#
loop_
_entity_poly.entity_id
_entity_poly.type
_entity_poly.pdbx_seq_one_letter_code
_entity_poly.pdbx_strand_id
1 'polypeptide(L)'
;TGPERLSEFVNRLQEILPKKIDQVVFNNATLDERQKQLYEERNWKKMIPDTENVDHDLIACPWESAADGLSPTKLGNILHDYIKKTS
;
A
#
# COMPACT_ATOMS: atom_id res chain seq x y z
N THR A 1 9.00 11.41 -13.91
CA THR A 1 9.23 10.23 -13.05
C THR A 1 8.21 10.27 -11.94
N GLY A 2 7.50 9.17 -11.68
CA GLY A 2 6.49 9.13 -10.60
C GLY A 2 7.14 9.06 -9.21
N PRO A 3 6.39 9.34 -8.14
CA PRO A 3 6.89 9.18 -6.77
C PRO A 3 7.25 7.72 -6.49
N GLU A 4 8.40 7.50 -5.86
CA GLU A 4 8.89 6.15 -5.48
C GLU A 4 8.68 5.87 -3.98
N ARG A 5 8.41 6.92 -3.20
CA ARG A 5 8.16 6.89 -1.75
C ARG A 5 6.68 7.00 -1.45
N LEU A 6 6.24 6.35 -0.38
CA LEU A 6 4.85 6.43 0.06
C LEU A 6 4.48 7.85 0.45
N SER A 7 5.32 8.52 1.25
CA SER A 7 5.09 9.89 1.69
C SER A 7 4.90 10.85 0.51
N GLU A 8 5.73 10.75 -0.51
CA GLU A 8 5.61 11.55 -1.74
C GLU A 8 4.29 11.27 -2.47
N PHE A 9 3.91 9.99 -2.59
CA PHE A 9 2.65 9.61 -3.25
C PHE A 9 1.44 10.20 -2.52
N VAL A 10 1.39 10.06 -1.20
CA VAL A 10 0.31 10.57 -0.36
C VAL A 10 0.23 12.10 -0.41
N ASN A 11 1.38 12.79 -0.30
CA ASN A 11 1.44 14.25 -0.37
C ASN A 11 0.95 14.78 -1.72
N ARG A 12 1.41 14.17 -2.83
CA ARG A 12 0.95 14.55 -4.18
C ARG A 12 -0.53 14.30 -4.39
N LEU A 13 -1.05 13.19 -3.88
CA LEU A 13 -2.48 12.90 -3.96
C LEU A 13 -3.29 13.91 -3.12
N GLN A 14 -2.80 14.28 -1.93
CA GLN A 14 -3.45 15.25 -1.07
C GLN A 14 -3.52 16.65 -1.70
N GLU A 15 -2.50 17.08 -2.45
CA GLU A 15 -2.46 18.36 -3.17
C GLU A 15 -3.62 18.52 -4.17
N ILE A 16 -4.11 17.42 -4.75
CA ILE A 16 -5.15 17.44 -5.78
C ILE A 16 -6.55 17.11 -5.26
N LEU A 17 -6.67 16.62 -4.02
CA LEU A 17 -7.96 16.27 -3.43
C LEU A 17 -8.57 17.48 -2.71
N PRO A 18 -9.89 17.74 -2.90
CA PRO A 18 -10.57 18.84 -2.21
C PRO A 18 -10.81 18.56 -0.71
N LYS A 19 -10.52 17.34 -0.25
CA LYS A 19 -10.68 16.89 1.13
C LYS A 19 -9.41 16.21 1.62
N LYS A 20 -9.19 16.24 2.94
CA LYS A 20 -8.10 15.49 3.58
C LYS A 20 -8.31 14.00 3.35
N ILE A 21 -7.23 13.27 3.08
CA ILE A 21 -7.22 11.81 3.10
C ILE A 21 -7.41 11.38 4.55
N ASP A 22 -8.46 10.62 4.83
CA ASP A 22 -8.74 10.16 6.20
C ASP A 22 -7.81 9.00 6.59
N GLN A 23 -7.57 8.07 5.68
CA GLN A 23 -6.83 6.83 5.95
C GLN A 23 -6.01 6.40 4.72
N VAL A 24 -4.75 6.03 4.95
CA VAL A 24 -3.87 5.38 4.00
C VAL A 24 -3.77 3.89 4.35
N VAL A 25 -3.91 3.03 3.34
CA VAL A 25 -3.71 1.58 3.48
C VAL A 25 -2.51 1.21 2.62
N PHE A 26 -1.40 0.81 3.25
CA PHE A 26 -0.13 0.51 2.58
C PHE A 26 0.36 -0.94 2.69
N ASN A 27 0.76 -1.53 1.56
CA ASN A 27 1.23 -2.92 1.52
C ASN A 27 2.68 -3.00 1.96
N ASN A 28 2.93 -3.48 3.18
CA ASN A 28 4.27 -3.60 3.74
C ASN A 28 4.87 -5.01 3.65
N ALA A 29 4.29 -5.91 2.84
CA ALA A 29 4.74 -7.30 2.74
C ALA A 29 6.22 -7.41 2.33
N THR A 30 7.00 -8.23 3.04
CA THR A 30 8.31 -8.67 2.57
C THR A 30 8.10 -9.76 1.52
N LEU A 31 8.69 -9.58 0.33
CA LEU A 31 8.56 -10.54 -0.77
C LEU A 31 9.44 -11.76 -0.49
N ASP A 32 8.88 -12.95 -0.71
CA ASP A 32 9.65 -14.18 -0.81
C ASP A 32 10.39 -14.28 -2.17
N GLU A 33 11.23 -15.30 -2.33
CA GLU A 33 12.04 -15.46 -3.56
C GLU A 33 11.18 -15.64 -4.83
N ARG A 34 10.05 -16.32 -4.72
CA ARG A 34 9.14 -16.50 -5.86
C ARG A 34 8.49 -15.17 -6.25
N GLN A 35 8.06 -14.39 -5.26
CA GLN A 35 7.48 -13.07 -5.47
C GLN A 35 8.50 -12.07 -6.02
N LYS A 36 9.76 -12.11 -5.57
CA LYS A 36 10.84 -11.29 -6.15
C LYS A 36 11.04 -11.59 -7.63
N GLN A 37 11.12 -12.87 -8.01
CA GLN A 37 11.24 -13.29 -9.41
C GLN A 37 10.07 -12.76 -10.26
N LEU A 38 8.83 -12.90 -9.76
CA LEU A 38 7.65 -12.36 -10.44
C LEU A 38 7.72 -10.83 -10.61
N TYR A 39 8.23 -10.11 -9.61
CA TYR A 39 8.41 -8.67 -9.70
C TYR A 39 9.45 -8.31 -10.76
N GLU A 40 10.56 -9.03 -10.82
CA GLU A 40 11.59 -8.83 -11.84
C GLU A 40 11.06 -9.12 -13.25
N GLU A 41 10.40 -10.26 -13.45
CA GLU A 41 9.79 -10.66 -14.74
C GLU A 41 8.77 -9.64 -15.24
N ARG A 42 8.01 -9.02 -14.32
CA ARG A 42 6.99 -8.02 -14.63
C ARG A 42 7.51 -6.58 -14.60
N ASN A 43 8.80 -6.39 -14.34
CA ASN A 43 9.42 -5.08 -14.15
C ASN A 43 8.66 -4.21 -13.12
N TRP A 44 8.18 -4.85 -12.06
CA TRP A 44 7.54 -4.20 -10.93
C TRP A 44 8.56 -3.81 -9.87
N LYS A 45 8.28 -2.70 -9.20
CA LYS A 45 9.08 -2.23 -8.08
C LYS A 45 8.18 -2.00 -6.88
N LYS A 46 8.71 -2.32 -5.70
CA LYS A 46 8.06 -1.92 -4.45
C LYS A 46 8.25 -0.43 -4.24
N MET A 47 7.19 0.22 -3.76
CA MET A 47 7.27 1.55 -3.20
C MET A 47 8.12 1.52 -1.92
N ILE A 48 8.94 2.55 -1.72
CA ILE A 48 9.72 2.72 -0.49
C ILE A 48 8.71 3.11 0.62
N PRO A 49 8.60 2.33 1.71
CA PRO A 49 7.53 2.54 2.69
C PRO A 49 7.55 3.87 3.41
N ASP A 50 8.74 4.36 3.78
CA ASP A 50 9.02 5.60 4.54
C ASP A 50 7.86 6.11 5.42
N THR A 51 7.27 5.19 6.19
CA THR A 51 5.99 5.35 6.87
C THR A 51 6.06 6.40 7.98
N GLU A 52 7.26 6.62 8.51
CA GLU A 52 7.57 7.68 9.47
C GLU A 52 7.35 9.10 8.93
N ASN A 53 7.31 9.26 7.60
CA ASN A 53 7.11 10.55 6.94
C ASN A 53 5.67 10.76 6.44
N VAL A 54 4.73 9.86 6.78
CA VAL A 54 3.32 9.95 6.37
C VAL A 54 2.51 10.60 7.50
N ASP A 55 2.01 11.82 7.26
CA ASP A 55 1.18 12.60 8.20
C ASP A 55 -0.33 12.30 8.07
N HIS A 56 -0.65 11.02 7.94
CA HIS A 56 -2.01 10.50 7.77
C HIS A 56 -2.16 9.21 8.56
N ASP A 57 -3.38 8.89 8.99
CA ASP A 57 -3.64 7.60 9.61
C ASP A 57 -3.25 6.49 8.62
N LEU A 58 -2.48 5.52 9.08
CA LEU A 58 -1.85 4.52 8.23
C LEU A 58 -2.11 3.10 8.74
N ILE A 59 -2.66 2.26 7.87
CA ILE A 59 -2.74 0.82 8.06
C ILE A 59 -1.69 0.19 7.15
N ALA A 60 -0.55 -0.17 7.74
CA ALA A 60 0.51 -0.91 7.06
C ALA A 60 0.32 -2.41 7.32
N CYS A 61 -0.05 -3.18 6.29
CA CYS A 61 -0.31 -4.61 6.43
C CYS A 61 0.21 -5.38 5.20
N PRO A 62 0.54 -6.68 5.34
CA PRO A 62 0.96 -7.48 4.20
C PRO A 62 -0.25 -8.10 3.50
N TRP A 63 -0.47 -7.80 2.22
CA TRP A 63 -1.54 -8.44 1.43
C TRP A 63 -1.09 -8.94 0.07
N GLU A 64 0.17 -9.33 -0.06
CA GLU A 64 0.64 -10.09 -1.23
C GLU A 64 -0.06 -11.45 -1.32
N SER A 65 -0.38 -11.83 -2.54
CA SER A 65 -0.74 -13.18 -2.97
C SER A 65 0.50 -14.05 -3.01
N ALA A 66 0.34 -15.35 -2.76
CA ALA A 66 1.42 -16.32 -2.92
C ALA A 66 1.80 -16.56 -4.39
N ALA A 67 0.90 -16.23 -5.32
CA ALA A 67 1.04 -16.59 -6.72
C ALA A 67 1.07 -15.40 -7.69
N ASP A 68 0.42 -14.28 -7.36
CA ASP A 68 0.16 -13.24 -8.35
C ASP A 68 -0.12 -11.86 -7.73
N GLY A 69 0.94 -11.11 -7.40
CA GLY A 69 0.83 -9.72 -6.92
C GLY A 69 -0.06 -9.57 -5.69
N LEU A 70 -0.93 -8.56 -5.68
CA LEU A 70 -1.79 -8.26 -4.52
C LEU A 70 -2.96 -9.23 -4.39
N SER A 71 -3.26 -9.68 -3.17
CA SER A 71 -4.41 -10.54 -2.86
C SER A 71 -5.67 -9.70 -2.59
N PRO A 72 -6.70 -9.78 -3.47
CA PRO A 72 -7.95 -9.05 -3.26
C PRO A 72 -8.69 -9.51 -2.01
N THR A 73 -8.62 -10.81 -1.69
CA THR A 73 -9.25 -11.38 -0.49
C THR A 73 -8.62 -10.82 0.79
N LYS A 74 -7.29 -10.76 0.87
CA LYS A 74 -6.60 -10.19 2.05
C LYS A 74 -6.91 -8.70 2.19
N LEU A 75 -6.84 -7.94 1.10
CA LEU A 75 -7.17 -6.52 1.11
C LEU A 75 -8.64 -6.29 1.48
N GLY A 76 -9.56 -7.08 0.95
CA GLY A 76 -10.99 -7.02 1.27
C GLY A 76 -11.27 -7.24 2.75
N ASN A 77 -10.60 -8.20 3.39
CA ASN A 77 -10.72 -8.44 4.83
C ASN A 77 -10.20 -7.24 5.64
N ILE A 78 -9.05 -6.67 5.27
CA ILE A 78 -8.49 -5.47 5.92
C ILE A 78 -9.49 -4.31 5.85
N LEU A 79 -10.08 -4.05 4.68
CA LEU A 79 -11.05 -2.98 4.49
C LEU A 79 -12.35 -3.23 5.26
N HIS A 80 -12.87 -4.45 5.23
CA HIS A 80 -14.07 -4.83 5.98
C HIS A 80 -13.86 -4.63 7.49
N ASP A 81 -12.72 -5.06 8.03
CA ASP A 81 -12.41 -4.92 9.45
C ASP A 81 -12.21 -3.47 9.85
N TYR A 82 -11.61 -2.65 8.98
CA TYR A 82 -11.52 -1.20 9.16
C TYR A 82 -12.91 -0.56 9.24
N ILE A 83 -13.77 -0.80 8.24
CA ILE A 83 -15.12 -0.23 8.17
C ILE A 83 -15.94 -0.60 9.42
N LYS A 84 -15.84 -1.85 9.89
CA LYS A 84 -16.54 -2.29 11.11
C LYS A 84 -16.05 -1.61 12.38
N LYS A 85 -14.77 -1.24 12.47
CA LYS A 85 -14.23 -0.54 13.65
C LYS A 85 -14.64 0.94 13.69
N THR A 86 -14.91 1.52 12.52
CA THR A 86 -15.28 2.93 12.37
C THR A 86 -16.80 3.17 12.28
N SER A 87 -17.61 2.09 12.25
CA SER A 87 -19.08 2.14 12.29
C SER A 87 -19.58 2.10 13.72
#